data_AF-A0A2A5RKM7-F1
#
_entry.id   AF-A0A2A5RKM7-F1
#
_cell.length_a   1.000
_cell.length_b   1.000
_cell.length_c   1.000
_cell.angle_alpha   90.00
_cell.angle_beta   90.00
_cell.angle_gamma   90.00
#
_symmetry.space_group_name_H-M   'P 1'
#
loop_
_entity.id
_entity.type
_entity.pdbx_description
1 polymer ?
#
loop_
_entity_poly.entity_id
_entity_poly.type
_entity_poly.pdbx_seq_one_letter_code
_entity_poly.pdbx_strand_id
1 'polypeptide(L)'
;MNKQDLMEHLFLQFENLGIQIIRNDSINVPAIVNIEKKLMAYNGKKLTPFILSHEKQHVFFQDIHRGGDNDACNPQEVRANKKAIEYLWDIFLENGGGYDYFNIFIDLTECPFYMAYDIISKQYHEQEDELNEMDSLRDIDDNALQKCIEEYISTLDVVDEINVYGFLEMYHLAYNLYERAVEIFREIIGGSRYQAI
;
A
#
# COMPACT_ATOMS: atom_id res chain seq x y z
N MET A 1 4.06 12.34 -15.53
CA MET A 1 4.82 11.32 -16.28
C MET A 1 4.02 10.90 -17.51
N ASN A 2 4.65 10.79 -18.68
CA ASN A 2 3.99 10.27 -19.88
C ASN A 2 4.24 8.75 -20.05
N LYS A 3 3.60 8.12 -21.05
CA LYS A 3 3.72 6.67 -21.28
C LYS A 3 5.15 6.22 -21.60
N GLN A 4 5.89 7.01 -22.36
CA GLN A 4 7.28 6.69 -22.73
C GLN A 4 8.17 6.74 -21.48
N ASP A 5 8.04 7.78 -20.65
CA ASP A 5 8.79 7.90 -19.39
C ASP A 5 8.51 6.70 -18.47
N LEU A 6 7.24 6.27 -18.37
CA LEU A 6 6.84 5.11 -17.58
C LEU A 6 7.47 3.81 -18.13
N MET A 7 7.46 3.62 -19.45
CA MET A 7 8.09 2.46 -20.08
C MET A 7 9.60 2.42 -19.80
N GLU A 8 10.28 3.56 -19.94
CA GLU A 8 11.72 3.67 -19.65
C GLU A 8 12.02 3.38 -18.18
N HIS A 9 11.23 3.95 -17.26
CA HIS A 9 11.33 3.64 -15.84
C HIS A 9 11.19 2.14 -15.57
N LEU A 10 10.19 1.47 -16.17
CA LEU A 10 9.97 0.05 -15.99
C LEU A 10 11.11 -0.80 -16.57
N PHE A 11 11.63 -0.47 -17.74
CA PHE A 11 12.80 -1.17 -18.31
C PHE A 11 14.02 -1.07 -17.40
N LEU A 12 14.29 0.11 -16.83
CA LEU A 12 15.37 0.30 -15.86
C LEU A 12 15.22 -0.61 -14.63
N GLN A 13 13.98 -0.90 -14.19
CA GLN A 13 13.77 -1.84 -13.08
C GLN A 13 14.25 -3.27 -13.42
N PHE A 14 14.03 -3.74 -14.65
CA PHE A 14 14.54 -5.04 -15.09
C PHE A 14 16.06 -5.07 -15.18
N GLU A 15 16.66 -4.01 -15.74
CA GLU A 15 18.11 -3.88 -15.83
C GLU A 15 18.75 -3.87 -14.43
N ASN A 16 18.14 -3.17 -13.47
CA ASN A 16 18.58 -3.17 -12.06
C ASN A 16 18.48 -4.55 -11.40
N LEU A 17 17.54 -5.39 -11.82
CA LEU A 17 17.43 -6.80 -11.42
C LEU A 17 18.40 -7.71 -12.17
N GLY A 18 19.23 -7.16 -13.07
CA GLY A 18 20.21 -7.89 -13.87
C GLY A 18 19.59 -8.68 -15.02
N ILE A 19 18.37 -8.33 -15.44
CA ILE A 19 17.69 -8.94 -16.58
C ILE A 19 18.09 -8.20 -17.86
N GLN A 20 18.61 -8.95 -18.84
CA GLN A 20 18.86 -8.43 -20.18
C GLN A 20 17.54 -8.36 -20.96
N ILE A 21 17.31 -7.26 -21.67
CA ILE A 21 16.06 -7.02 -22.38
C ILE A 21 16.32 -7.03 -23.89
N ILE A 22 15.56 -7.84 -24.63
CA ILE A 22 15.66 -7.94 -26.09
C ILE A 22 14.30 -7.65 -26.73
N ARG A 23 14.28 -6.70 -27.66
CA ARG A 23 13.13 -6.52 -28.55
C ARG A 23 13.13 -7.59 -29.63
N ASN A 24 12.04 -8.34 -29.74
CA ASN A 24 11.80 -9.31 -30.79
C ASN A 24 10.34 -9.24 -31.25
N ASP A 25 10.07 -8.49 -32.31
CA ASP A 25 8.72 -8.29 -32.83
C ASP A 25 8.11 -9.56 -33.50
N SER A 26 8.87 -10.66 -33.59
CA SER A 26 8.43 -11.94 -34.14
C SER A 26 7.84 -12.90 -33.10
N ILE A 27 7.93 -12.60 -31.80
CA ILE A 27 7.27 -13.43 -30.77
C ILE A 27 5.74 -13.19 -30.79
N ASN A 28 4.97 -14.25 -30.54
CA ASN A 28 3.52 -14.19 -30.59
C ASN A 28 2.89 -13.59 -29.31
N VAL A 29 3.61 -13.64 -28.20
CA VAL A 29 3.20 -13.05 -26.91
C VAL A 29 3.70 -11.61 -26.77
N PRO A 30 3.07 -10.76 -25.95
CA PRO A 30 3.55 -9.40 -25.74
C PRO A 30 4.93 -9.31 -25.10
N ALA A 31 5.19 -10.17 -24.11
CA ALA A 31 6.46 -10.30 -23.41
C ALA A 31 6.62 -11.72 -22.88
N ILE A 32 7.85 -12.09 -22.58
CA ILE A 32 8.19 -13.30 -21.84
C ILE A 32 9.49 -13.07 -21.10
N VAL A 33 9.54 -13.52 -19.84
CA VAL A 33 10.77 -13.52 -19.04
C VAL A 33 11.27 -14.93 -18.73
N ASN A 34 12.58 -15.11 -18.83
CA ASN A 34 13.30 -16.29 -18.37
C ASN A 34 14.25 -15.87 -17.25
N ILE A 35 13.88 -16.20 -16.01
CA ILE A 35 14.60 -15.78 -14.81
C ILE A 35 15.97 -16.48 -14.72
N GLU A 36 16.04 -17.76 -15.06
CA GLU A 36 17.29 -18.54 -15.02
C GLU A 36 18.35 -17.97 -15.97
N LYS A 37 17.93 -17.63 -17.20
CA LYS A 37 18.79 -17.01 -18.22
C LYS A 37 18.94 -15.51 -18.04
N LYS A 38 18.26 -14.92 -17.05
CA LYS A 38 18.18 -13.47 -16.81
C LYS A 38 17.87 -12.69 -18.08
N LEU A 39 16.86 -13.13 -18.81
CA LEU A 39 16.53 -12.59 -20.13
C LEU A 39 15.04 -12.33 -20.25
N MET A 40 14.67 -11.16 -20.75
CA MET A 40 13.32 -10.84 -21.18
C MET A 40 13.32 -10.61 -22.70
N ALA A 41 12.32 -11.15 -23.40
CA ALA A 41 12.02 -10.82 -24.78
C ALA A 41 10.64 -10.18 -24.87
N TYR A 42 10.48 -9.14 -25.70
CA TYR A 42 9.19 -8.48 -25.87
C TYR A 42 8.88 -8.12 -27.33
N ASN A 43 7.59 -8.05 -27.64
CA ASN A 43 7.09 -7.56 -28.92
C ASN A 43 6.75 -6.07 -28.80
N GLY A 44 7.50 -5.21 -29.49
CA GLY A 44 7.36 -3.75 -29.37
C GLY A 44 6.02 -3.20 -29.87
N LYS A 45 5.20 -4.01 -30.57
CA LYS A 45 3.85 -3.61 -31.02
C LYS A 45 2.74 -3.98 -30.06
N LYS A 46 2.99 -4.90 -29.12
CA LYS A 46 2.00 -5.44 -28.18
C LYS A 46 2.30 -5.10 -26.72
N LEU A 47 3.53 -4.66 -26.44
CA LEU A 47 3.95 -4.36 -25.09
C LEU A 47 3.25 -3.12 -24.56
N THR A 48 2.70 -3.23 -23.35
CA THR A 48 2.09 -2.15 -22.59
C THR A 48 2.80 -1.99 -21.24
N PRO A 49 2.66 -0.85 -20.55
CA PRO A 49 3.20 -0.69 -19.19
C PRO A 49 2.67 -1.75 -18.21
N PHE A 50 1.38 -2.09 -18.30
CA PHE A 50 0.79 -3.17 -17.50
C PHE A 50 1.49 -4.50 -17.71
N ILE A 51 1.68 -4.92 -18.96
CA ILE A 51 2.35 -6.19 -19.29
C ILE A 51 3.79 -6.19 -18.78
N LEU A 52 4.51 -5.09 -18.95
CA LEU A 52 5.89 -4.98 -18.49
C LEU A 52 5.97 -5.04 -16.95
N SER A 53 5.05 -4.37 -16.25
CA SER A 53 4.92 -4.44 -14.79
C SER A 53 4.55 -5.85 -14.31
N HIS A 54 3.69 -6.56 -15.05
CA HIS A 54 3.31 -7.95 -14.78
C HIS A 54 4.53 -8.89 -14.84
N GLU A 55 5.30 -8.86 -15.93
CA GLU A 55 6.53 -9.67 -16.05
C GLU A 55 7.55 -9.34 -14.95
N LYS A 56 7.60 -8.07 -14.50
CA LYS A 56 8.48 -7.66 -13.39
C LYS A 56 8.11 -8.39 -12.11
N GLN A 57 6.82 -8.61 -11.85
CA GLN A 57 6.39 -9.35 -10.66
C GLN A 57 6.86 -10.80 -10.70
N HIS A 58 6.83 -11.44 -11.87
CA HIS A 58 7.40 -12.79 -12.01
C HIS A 58 8.89 -12.82 -11.70
N VAL A 59 9.66 -11.84 -12.18
CA VAL A 59 11.09 -11.72 -11.84
C VAL A 59 11.28 -11.53 -10.34
N PHE A 60 10.53 -10.59 -9.74
CA PHE A 60 10.65 -10.24 -8.32
C PHE A 60 10.33 -11.42 -7.40
N PHE A 61 9.26 -12.17 -7.70
CA PHE A 61 8.84 -13.34 -6.91
C PHE A 61 9.53 -14.65 -7.33
N GLN A 62 10.45 -14.60 -8.29
CA GLN A 62 11.19 -15.77 -8.82
C GLN A 62 10.26 -16.88 -9.33
N ASP A 63 9.21 -16.50 -10.04
CA ASP A 63 8.26 -17.45 -10.61
C ASP A 63 8.90 -18.26 -11.74
N ILE A 64 9.04 -19.56 -11.53
CA ILE A 64 9.50 -20.48 -12.55
C ILE A 64 8.41 -20.69 -13.62
N HIS A 65 8.65 -20.20 -14.83
CA HIS A 65 7.71 -20.23 -15.95
C HIS A 65 7.18 -21.66 -16.20
N ARG A 66 5.85 -21.83 -16.21
CA ARG A 66 5.17 -23.09 -16.55
C ARG A 66 4.67 -23.04 -18.00
N GLY A 67 5.21 -23.91 -18.84
CA GLY A 67 4.74 -24.08 -20.22
C GLY A 67 3.40 -24.82 -20.32
N GLY A 68 2.27 -24.18 -20.02
CA GLY A 68 0.95 -24.82 -20.19
C GLY A 68 -0.23 -23.85 -20.31
N ASP A 69 -1.02 -24.06 -21.36
CA ASP A 69 -2.23 -23.32 -21.73
C ASP A 69 -3.39 -23.48 -20.70
N ASN A 70 -3.43 -22.69 -19.63
CA ASN A 70 -4.67 -22.17 -18.98
C ASN A 70 -4.32 -21.39 -17.70
N ASP A 71 -4.14 -20.07 -17.84
CA ASP A 71 -3.52 -19.21 -16.82
C ASP A 71 -4.48 -18.46 -15.88
N ALA A 72 -5.77 -18.42 -16.19
CA ALA A 72 -6.69 -17.51 -15.50
C ALA A 72 -6.88 -17.79 -13.99
N CYS A 73 -6.52 -18.99 -13.51
CA CYS A 73 -6.61 -19.36 -12.10
C CYS A 73 -5.25 -19.72 -11.46
N ASN A 74 -4.14 -19.49 -12.16
CA ASN A 74 -2.82 -19.72 -11.59
C ASN A 74 -2.56 -18.68 -10.48
N PRO A 75 -2.27 -19.08 -9.22
CA PRO A 75 -2.02 -18.13 -8.14
C PRO A 75 -0.86 -17.17 -8.42
N GLN A 76 0.13 -17.58 -9.24
CA GLN A 76 1.25 -16.73 -9.63
C GLN A 76 0.78 -15.62 -10.57
N GLU A 77 -0.03 -15.93 -11.59
CA GLU A 77 -0.63 -14.96 -12.51
C GLU A 77 -1.58 -14.00 -11.81
N VAL A 78 -2.43 -14.52 -10.92
CA VAL A 78 -3.36 -13.70 -10.12
C VAL A 78 -2.56 -12.71 -9.26
N ARG A 79 -1.50 -13.18 -8.61
CA ARG A 79 -0.60 -12.31 -7.83
C ARG A 79 0.12 -11.31 -8.73
N ALA A 80 0.68 -11.72 -9.86
CA ALA A 80 1.42 -10.86 -10.77
C ALA A 80 0.53 -9.74 -11.31
N ASN A 81 -0.69 -10.06 -11.73
CA ASN A 81 -1.69 -9.08 -12.15
C ASN A 81 -2.02 -8.07 -11.03
N LYS A 82 -2.34 -8.57 -9.83
CA LYS A 82 -2.64 -7.70 -8.68
C LYS A 82 -1.46 -6.78 -8.36
N LYS A 83 -0.26 -7.35 -8.20
CA LYS A 83 0.95 -6.61 -7.81
C LYS A 83 1.43 -5.65 -8.90
N ALA A 84 1.17 -5.95 -10.17
CA ALA A 84 1.47 -5.04 -11.27
C ALA A 84 0.60 -3.79 -11.23
N ILE A 85 -0.69 -3.93 -10.94
CA ILE A 85 -1.64 -2.81 -10.80
C ILE A 85 -1.25 -1.96 -9.59
N GLU A 86 -1.02 -2.59 -8.42
CA GLU A 86 -0.60 -1.88 -7.21
C GLU A 86 0.68 -1.07 -7.44
N TYR A 87 1.71 -1.70 -8.03
CA TYR A 87 2.98 -1.02 -8.31
C TYR A 87 2.84 0.16 -9.28
N LEU A 88 2.01 0.01 -10.32
CA LEU A 88 1.75 1.10 -11.26
C LEU A 88 0.93 2.22 -10.62
N TRP A 89 0.03 1.88 -9.71
CA TRP A 89 -0.76 2.82 -8.94
C TRP A 89 0.14 3.65 -8.01
N ASP A 90 1.07 3.03 -7.31
CA ASP A 90 2.05 3.71 -6.46
C ASP A 90 2.85 4.74 -7.26
N ILE A 91 3.40 4.34 -8.42
CA ILE A 91 4.11 5.28 -9.32
C ILE A 91 3.19 6.42 -9.76
N PHE A 92 1.93 6.13 -10.07
CA PHE A 92 0.97 7.14 -10.50
C PHE A 92 0.70 8.17 -9.40
N LEU A 93 0.51 7.72 -8.16
CA LEU A 93 0.36 8.59 -6.98
C LEU A 93 1.61 9.45 -6.73
N GLU A 94 2.80 8.84 -6.78
CA GLU A 94 4.08 9.56 -6.64
C GLU A 94 4.28 10.66 -7.68
N ASN A 95 3.61 10.55 -8.83
CA ASN A 95 3.64 11.52 -9.92
C ASN A 95 2.46 12.52 -9.88
N GLY A 96 1.78 12.65 -8.73
CA GLY A 96 0.68 13.58 -8.51
C GLY A 96 -0.67 13.11 -9.07
N GLY A 97 -0.77 11.82 -9.40
CA GLY A 97 -2.04 11.17 -9.70
C GLY A 97 -2.89 10.96 -8.44
N GLY A 98 -4.10 10.44 -8.65
CA GLY A 98 -5.06 10.19 -7.58
C GLY A 98 -6.32 9.52 -8.12
N TYR A 99 -7.21 9.12 -7.22
CA TYR A 99 -8.42 8.37 -7.57
C TYR A 99 -9.33 9.11 -8.57
N ASP A 100 -9.47 10.44 -8.45
CA ASP A 100 -10.21 11.27 -9.40
C ASP A 100 -9.65 11.22 -10.84
N TYR A 101 -8.38 10.83 -10.99
CA TYR A 101 -7.69 10.69 -12.27
C TYR A 101 -7.59 9.24 -12.74
N PHE A 102 -8.42 8.33 -12.21
CA PHE A 102 -8.37 6.90 -12.52
C PHE A 102 -8.42 6.59 -14.03
N ASN A 103 -9.23 7.31 -14.81
CA ASN A 103 -9.28 7.10 -16.27
C ASN A 103 -7.94 7.42 -16.95
N ILE A 104 -7.23 8.45 -16.47
CA ILE A 104 -5.88 8.79 -16.96
C ILE A 104 -4.90 7.67 -16.61
N PHE A 105 -5.01 7.09 -15.41
CA PHE A 105 -4.22 5.92 -15.03
C PHE A 105 -4.46 4.74 -15.97
N ILE A 106 -5.73 4.41 -16.30
CA ILE A 106 -6.05 3.33 -17.22
C ILE A 106 -5.48 3.60 -18.62
N ASP A 107 -5.66 4.80 -19.16
CA ASP A 107 -5.15 5.15 -20.49
C ASP A 107 -3.61 5.15 -20.55
N LEU A 108 -2.96 5.58 -19.47
CA LEU A 108 -1.50 5.62 -19.37
C LEU A 108 -0.89 4.21 -19.29
N THR A 109 -1.49 3.34 -18.48
CA THR A 109 -0.93 2.04 -18.11
C THR A 109 -1.43 0.88 -18.94
N GLU A 110 -2.62 1.04 -19.54
CA GLU A 110 -3.39 -0.01 -20.21
C GLU A 110 -3.69 -1.21 -19.30
N CYS A 111 -3.87 -0.96 -18.00
CA CYS A 111 -4.36 -1.96 -17.06
C CYS A 111 -5.78 -2.42 -17.43
N PRO A 112 -6.17 -3.69 -17.18
CA PRO A 112 -7.54 -4.14 -17.33
C PRO A 112 -8.48 -3.36 -16.40
N PHE A 113 -9.40 -2.56 -16.97
CA PHE A 113 -10.23 -1.60 -16.24
C PHE A 113 -10.90 -2.19 -14.99
N TYR A 114 -11.67 -3.27 -15.13
CA TYR A 114 -12.43 -3.85 -14.02
C TYR A 114 -11.54 -4.38 -12.89
N MET A 115 -10.38 -4.95 -13.25
CA MET A 115 -9.44 -5.48 -12.26
C MET A 115 -8.74 -4.35 -11.51
N ALA A 116 -8.29 -3.33 -12.24
CA ALA A 116 -7.70 -2.14 -11.64
C ALA A 116 -8.70 -1.42 -10.72
N TYR A 117 -9.95 -1.29 -11.17
CA TYR A 117 -11.00 -0.65 -10.39
C TYR A 117 -11.28 -1.42 -9.10
N ASP A 118 -11.46 -2.74 -9.16
CA ASP A 118 -11.71 -3.57 -7.97
C ASP A 118 -10.57 -3.51 -6.95
N ILE A 119 -9.31 -3.49 -7.41
CA ILE A 119 -8.14 -3.42 -6.52
C ILE A 119 -8.01 -2.03 -5.90
N ILE A 120 -8.03 -0.98 -6.73
CA ILE A 120 -7.73 0.39 -6.30
C ILE A 120 -8.87 0.97 -5.47
N SER A 121 -10.13 0.71 -5.81
CA SER A 121 -11.27 1.19 -5.01
C SER A 121 -11.28 0.63 -3.59
N LYS A 122 -10.91 -0.65 -3.41
CA LYS A 122 -10.77 -1.25 -2.06
C LYS A 122 -9.70 -0.53 -1.25
N GLN A 123 -8.52 -0.31 -1.83
CA GLN A 123 -7.43 0.41 -1.17
C GLN A 123 -7.82 1.86 -0.82
N TYR A 124 -8.52 2.53 -1.74
CA TYR A 124 -8.97 3.91 -1.54
C TYR A 124 -9.98 4.01 -0.40
N HIS A 125 -10.98 3.11 -0.35
CA HIS A 125 -11.96 3.09 0.73
C HIS A 125 -11.37 2.64 2.07
N GLU A 126 -10.43 1.68 2.08
CA GLU A 126 -9.69 1.32 3.30
C GLU A 126 -8.91 2.52 3.87
N GLN A 127 -8.26 3.32 3.01
CA GLN A 127 -7.58 4.55 3.43
C GLN A 127 -8.54 5.65 3.89
N GLU A 128 -9.67 5.85 3.18
CA GLU A 128 -10.69 6.79 3.62
C GLU A 128 -11.31 6.39 4.96
N ASP A 129 -11.54 5.10 5.19
CA ASP A 129 -12.06 4.58 6.45
C ASP A 129 -11.06 4.79 7.59
N GLU A 130 -9.75 4.52 7.39
CA GLU A 130 -8.70 4.81 8.37
C GLU A 130 -8.58 6.32 8.68
N LEU A 131 -8.66 7.18 7.66
CA LEU A 131 -8.66 8.63 7.80
C LEU A 131 -9.92 9.13 8.53
N ASN A 132 -11.09 8.58 8.21
CA ASN A 132 -12.35 8.89 8.87
C ASN A 132 -12.38 8.39 10.31
N GLU A 133 -11.76 7.24 10.62
CA GLU A 133 -11.60 6.77 12.00
C GLU A 133 -10.69 7.71 12.80
N MET A 134 -9.59 8.21 12.21
CA MET A 134 -8.75 9.25 12.83
C MET A 134 -9.46 10.60 13.00
N ASP A 135 -10.31 11.01 12.06
CA ASP A 135 -11.10 12.26 12.11
C ASP A 135 -12.35 12.13 13.02
N SER A 136 -12.78 10.90 13.30
CA SER A 136 -13.87 10.59 14.24
C SER A 136 -13.44 10.60 15.71
N LEU A 137 -12.14 10.71 15.98
CA LEU A 137 -11.63 10.84 17.34
C LEU A 137 -12.15 12.14 17.95
N ARG A 138 -12.72 12.03 19.16
CA ARG A 138 -13.36 13.16 19.82
C ARG A 138 -12.29 14.08 20.39
N ASP A 139 -12.29 15.34 19.94
CA ASP A 139 -11.67 16.43 20.69
C ASP A 139 -12.59 16.77 21.87
N ILE A 140 -12.02 16.83 23.07
CA ILE A 140 -12.76 17.01 24.31
C ILE A 140 -12.00 17.97 25.22
N ASP A 141 -12.72 18.72 26.06
CA ASP A 141 -12.10 19.61 27.02
C ASP A 141 -11.41 18.85 28.17
N ASP A 142 -10.55 19.56 28.91
CA ASP A 142 -9.79 19.00 30.04
C ASP A 142 -10.66 18.31 31.10
N ASN A 143 -11.88 18.81 31.36
CA ASN A 143 -12.75 18.23 32.37
C ASN A 143 -13.32 16.89 31.91
N ALA A 144 -13.67 16.78 30.62
CA ALA A 144 -14.10 15.52 30.03
C ALA A 144 -12.93 14.53 29.95
N LEU A 145 -11.74 15.00 29.56
CA LEU A 145 -10.52 14.17 29.49
C LEU A 145 -10.15 13.61 30.86
N GLN A 146 -10.20 14.45 31.91
CA GLN A 146 -9.94 14.02 33.27
C GLN A 146 -10.93 12.93 33.74
N LYS A 147 -12.21 13.05 33.41
CA LYS A 147 -13.20 12.01 33.75
C LYS A 147 -12.90 10.68 33.06
N CYS A 148 -12.55 10.70 31.77
CA CYS A 148 -12.16 9.48 31.06
C CYS A 148 -10.93 8.82 31.71
N ILE A 149 -9.97 9.62 32.16
CA ILE A 149 -8.77 9.14 32.86
C ILE A 149 -9.12 8.55 34.24
N GLU A 150 -9.97 9.21 35.02
CA GLU A 150 -10.42 8.71 36.34
C GLU A 150 -11.18 7.38 36.20
N GLU A 151 -12.08 7.30 35.20
CA GLU A 151 -12.78 6.08 34.85
C GLU A 151 -11.80 4.98 34.44
N TYR A 152 -10.84 5.28 33.56
CA TYR A 152 -9.85 4.31 33.09
C TYR A 152 -9.00 3.77 34.24
N ILE A 153 -8.47 4.64 35.11
CA ILE A 153 -7.69 4.24 36.29
C ILE A 153 -8.52 3.36 37.22
N SER A 154 -9.82 3.64 37.40
CA SER A 154 -10.69 2.83 38.26
C SER A 154 -10.84 1.37 37.80
N THR A 155 -10.56 1.09 36.53
CA THR A 155 -10.57 -0.27 35.97
C THR A 155 -9.26 -1.04 36.17
N LEU A 156 -8.19 -0.37 36.61
CA LEU A 156 -6.87 -0.96 36.77
C LEU A 156 -6.67 -1.48 38.21
N ASP A 157 -6.33 -2.75 38.35
CA ASP A 157 -6.00 -3.36 39.65
C ASP A 157 -4.64 -2.85 40.20
N VAL A 158 -3.67 -2.59 39.31
CA VAL A 158 -2.34 -2.05 39.63
C VAL A 158 -1.93 -1.11 38.50
N VAL A 159 -1.43 0.08 38.85
CA VAL A 159 -0.96 1.09 37.89
C VAL A 159 0.56 1.11 37.89
N ASP A 160 1.18 0.25 37.07
CA ASP A 160 2.63 0.21 36.92
C ASP A 160 3.09 0.93 35.63
N GLU A 161 2.39 0.73 34.51
CA GLU A 161 2.68 1.36 33.21
C GLU A 161 1.37 1.70 32.49
N ILE A 162 1.25 2.90 31.92
CA ILE A 162 0.07 3.32 31.15
C ILE A 162 0.47 3.54 29.70
N ASN A 163 -0.13 2.74 28.81
CA ASN A 163 -0.09 2.99 27.38
C ASN A 163 -1.11 4.07 27.03
N VAL A 164 -0.64 5.30 26.89
CA VAL A 164 -1.52 6.47 26.68
C VAL A 164 -2.18 6.41 25.31
N TYR A 165 -1.50 5.89 24.28
CA TYR A 165 -2.13 5.67 22.97
C TYR A 165 -3.27 4.66 23.05
N GLY A 166 -3.05 3.54 23.75
CA GLY A 166 -4.10 2.54 23.99
C GLY A 166 -5.29 3.08 24.79
N PHE A 167 -5.06 4.02 25.73
CA PHE A 167 -6.15 4.75 26.39
C PHE A 167 -6.92 5.64 25.42
N LEU A 168 -6.23 6.45 24.61
CA LEU A 168 -6.87 7.36 23.65
C LEU A 168 -7.70 6.57 22.62
N GLU A 169 -7.18 5.43 22.15
CA GLU A 169 -7.89 4.50 21.28
C GLU A 169 -9.13 3.92 21.97
N MET A 170 -9.00 3.41 23.20
CA MET A 170 -10.10 2.81 23.96
C MET A 170 -11.28 3.77 24.17
N TYR A 171 -11.00 5.06 24.34
CA TYR A 171 -12.02 6.09 24.57
C TYR A 171 -12.38 6.89 23.30
N HIS A 172 -11.82 6.52 22.14
CA HIS A 172 -11.97 7.23 20.86
C HIS A 172 -11.68 8.73 20.99
N LEU A 173 -10.50 9.07 21.54
CA LEU A 173 -10.05 10.43 21.81
C LEU A 173 -8.93 10.83 20.86
N ALA A 174 -8.91 12.11 20.48
CA ALA A 174 -7.95 12.63 19.52
C ALA A 174 -6.51 12.54 20.03
N TYR A 175 -5.58 12.14 19.16
CA TYR A 175 -4.16 11.93 19.55
C TYR A 175 -3.41 13.21 19.92
N ASN A 176 -3.91 14.38 19.51
CA ASN A 176 -3.38 15.66 19.98
C ASN A 176 -3.57 15.86 21.50
N LEU A 177 -4.46 15.10 22.15
CA LEU A 177 -4.65 15.10 23.60
C LEU A 177 -3.58 14.30 24.35
N TYR A 178 -2.64 13.64 23.67
CA TYR A 178 -1.63 12.78 24.28
C TYR A 178 -0.83 13.48 25.39
N GLU A 179 -0.21 14.61 25.09
CA GLU A 179 0.59 15.39 26.07
C GLU A 179 -0.28 15.77 27.28
N ARG A 180 -1.52 16.20 27.02
CA ARG A 180 -2.45 16.61 28.08
C ARG A 180 -2.90 15.43 28.94
N ALA A 181 -3.17 14.28 28.32
CA ALA A 181 -3.52 13.07 29.04
C ALA A 181 -2.37 12.62 29.94
N VAL A 182 -1.12 12.66 29.45
CA VAL A 182 0.08 12.35 30.24
C VAL A 182 0.20 13.26 31.48
N GLU A 183 -0.04 14.57 31.33
CA GLU A 183 -0.03 15.51 32.46
C GLU A 183 -1.07 15.14 33.52
N ILE A 184 -2.32 14.92 33.10
CA ILE A 184 -3.43 14.59 34.00
C ILE A 184 -3.19 13.23 34.69
N PHE A 185 -2.71 12.22 33.96
CA PHE A 185 -2.31 10.93 34.55
C PHE A 185 -1.25 11.12 35.65
N ARG A 186 -0.24 11.97 35.42
CA ARG A 186 0.82 12.26 36.42
C ARG A 186 0.29 13.00 37.64
N GLU A 187 -0.64 13.94 37.45
CA GLU A 187 -1.29 14.69 38.53
C GLU A 187 -2.11 13.76 39.43
N ILE A 188 -2.87 12.84 38.84
CA ILE A 188 -3.76 11.92 39.56
C ILE A 188 -2.98 10.79 40.26
N ILE A 189 -2.01 10.16 39.58
CA ILE A 189 -1.31 8.98 40.07
C ILE A 189 -0.16 9.35 41.03
N GLY A 190 0.32 10.60 40.98
CA GLY A 190 1.44 11.08 41.78
C GLY A 190 2.78 10.66 41.18
N GLY A 191 3.56 11.63 40.71
CA GLY A 191 4.71 11.50 39.80
C GLY A 191 5.93 10.66 40.22
N SER A 192 5.83 9.71 41.16
CA SER A 192 6.93 8.81 41.56
C SER A 192 6.75 7.33 41.17
N ARG A 193 5.64 6.97 40.50
CA ARG A 193 5.42 5.60 39.95
C ARG A 193 4.96 5.53 38.49
N TYR A 194 4.75 6.65 37.82
CA TYR A 194 4.23 6.68 36.46
C TYR A 194 5.34 6.60 35.42
N GLN A 195 5.30 5.58 34.56
CA GLN A 195 6.02 5.55 33.28
C GLN A 195 4.98 5.47 32.15
N ALA A 196 4.97 6.48 31.27
CA ALA A 196 4.22 6.43 30.00
C ALA A 196 5.04 5.64 28.99
N ILE A 197 4.38 4.78 28.23
CA ILE A 197 4.97 4.01 27.12
C ILE A 197 4.12 4.21 25.88
#